data_AF-X0XMN8-F1
#
_entry.id   AF-X0XMN8-F1
#
_cell.length_a   1.000
_cell.length_b   1.000
_cell.length_c   1.000
_cell.angle_alpha   90.00
_cell.angle_beta   90.00
_cell.angle_gamma   90.00
#
_symmetry.space_group_name_H-M   'P 1'
#
loop_
_entity.id
_entity.type
_entity.pdbx_description
1 polymer ?
#
loop_
_entity_poly.entity_id
_entity_poly.type
_entity_poly.pdbx_seq_one_letter_code
_entity_poly.pdbx_strand_id
1 'polypeptide(L)'
;MINKSRVFEVYEDKRKRLYTVSLTPGKKVYDERLIKEKGVEYREWNARRSKLAATILKGSSNIFIRKGDVVLYLGCSTGTTVSHVSDIVGKDGFVFALDFAPRVMREMVFVCEDRKNIAPILGDANKPSSYTERVSMVDVVYADIAQRNQVDIFLKNVNLFLKKGGYCLLT
;
A
#
# COMPACT_ATOMS: atom_id res chain seq x y z
N MET A 1 16.50 -15.01 11.08
CA MET A 1 16.59 -15.34 9.65
C MET A 1 15.25 -15.13 9.01
N ILE A 2 15.17 -14.06 8.26
CA ILE A 2 14.03 -13.64 7.45
C ILE A 2 14.17 -14.30 6.08
N ASN A 3 13.11 -14.97 5.61
CA ASN A 3 13.09 -15.66 4.32
C ASN A 3 11.98 -15.07 3.44
N LYS A 4 12.03 -15.34 2.13
CA LYS A 4 10.92 -14.98 1.24
C LYS A 4 9.64 -15.72 1.67
N SER A 5 8.53 -15.00 1.72
CA SER A 5 7.21 -15.58 1.91
C SER A 5 6.66 -16.14 0.59
N ARG A 6 5.44 -16.70 0.62
CA ARG A 6 4.70 -17.09 -0.59
C ARG A 6 4.25 -15.92 -1.47
N VAL A 7 4.24 -14.70 -0.92
CA VAL A 7 3.84 -13.48 -1.64
C VAL A 7 5.08 -12.71 -2.09
N PHE A 8 5.04 -12.21 -3.33
CA PHE A 8 6.13 -11.46 -3.95
C PHE A 8 6.52 -10.23 -3.11
N GLU A 9 7.83 -10.00 -2.97
CA GLU A 9 8.44 -8.91 -2.18
C GLU A 9 8.00 -8.85 -0.70
N VAL A 10 7.35 -9.90 -0.20
CA VAL A 10 7.00 -10.08 1.21
C VAL A 10 7.85 -11.20 1.79
N TYR A 11 8.32 -11.00 3.01
CA TYR A 11 9.21 -11.89 3.72
C TYR A 11 8.58 -12.34 5.03
N GLU A 12 9.05 -13.45 5.58
CA GLU A 12 8.55 -13.98 6.84
C GLU A 12 9.65 -14.59 7.72
N ASP A 13 9.44 -14.54 9.04
CA ASP A 13 10.27 -15.25 10.01
C ASP A 13 9.67 -16.61 10.42
N LYS A 14 10.41 -17.37 11.23
CA LYS A 14 9.95 -18.66 11.76
C LYS A 14 8.67 -18.57 12.61
N ARG A 15 8.30 -17.37 13.08
CA ARG A 15 7.10 -17.10 13.88
C ARG A 15 5.95 -16.58 13.02
N LYS A 16 6.06 -16.65 11.68
CA LYS A 16 5.09 -16.13 10.71
C LYS A 16 4.79 -14.63 10.86
N ARG A 17 5.77 -13.85 11.32
CA ARG A 17 5.70 -12.39 11.19
C ARG A 17 6.04 -12.01 9.76
N LEU A 18 5.32 -11.05 9.19
CA LEU A 18 5.56 -10.58 7.84
C LEU A 18 6.51 -9.38 7.85
N TYR A 19 7.23 -9.21 6.76
CA TYR A 19 8.21 -8.15 6.57
C TYR A 19 8.21 -7.66 5.12
N THR A 20 8.58 -6.40 4.92
CA THR A 20 8.97 -5.83 3.62
C THR A 20 10.38 -5.29 3.69
N VAL A 21 11.09 -5.23 2.55
CA VAL A 21 12.41 -4.60 2.48
C VAL A 21 12.24 -3.08 2.56
N SER A 22 12.90 -2.43 3.50
CA SER A 22 12.76 -0.99 3.73
C SER A 22 13.30 -0.19 2.53
N LEU A 23 12.44 0.62 1.90
CA LEU A 23 12.86 1.57 0.88
C LEU A 23 13.65 2.76 1.47
N THR A 24 13.47 3.02 2.76
CA THR A 24 14.06 4.13 3.52
C THR A 24 14.74 3.61 4.78
N PRO A 25 15.91 2.97 4.67
CA PRO A 25 16.58 2.34 5.80
C PRO A 25 16.84 3.29 6.97
N GLY A 26 16.66 2.82 8.20
CA GLY A 26 16.81 3.58 9.45
C GLY A 26 15.60 4.43 9.82
N LYS A 27 14.57 4.52 8.97
CA LYS A 27 13.36 5.29 9.22
C LYS A 27 12.16 4.40 9.48
N LYS A 28 11.47 4.68 10.57
CA LYS A 28 10.18 4.07 10.90
C LYS A 28 9.04 4.95 10.40
N VAL A 29 7.93 4.34 10.03
CA VAL A 29 6.69 5.05 9.65
C VAL A 29 5.71 5.07 10.81
N TYR A 30 5.67 4.00 11.59
CA TYR A 30 4.91 3.88 12.81
C TYR A 30 5.80 3.23 13.87
N ASP A 31 5.21 2.47 14.79
CA ASP A 31 5.94 1.73 15.82
C ASP A 31 6.30 0.30 15.35
N GLU A 32 6.76 0.13 14.11
CA GLU A 32 7.25 -1.16 13.61
C GLU A 32 8.66 -1.49 14.11
N ARG A 33 8.99 -2.80 14.05
CA ARG A 33 10.34 -3.27 14.27
C ARG A 33 11.13 -3.20 12.96
N LEU A 34 12.35 -2.67 13.05
CA LEU A 34 13.34 -2.71 11.98
C LEU A 34 14.35 -3.80 12.31
N ILE A 35 14.66 -4.65 11.34
CA ILE A 35 15.61 -5.75 11.49
C ILE A 35 16.60 -5.68 10.34
N LYS A 36 17.89 -5.63 10.65
CA LYS A 36 18.96 -5.67 9.64
C LYS A 36 19.58 -7.06 9.59
N GLU A 37 19.45 -7.74 8.45
CA GLU A 37 20.09 -9.03 8.19
C GLU A 37 20.86 -8.97 6.86
N LYS A 38 22.13 -9.37 6.87
CA LYS A 38 23.00 -9.42 5.66
C LYS A 38 23.03 -8.11 4.86
N GLY A 39 23.05 -6.96 5.56
CA GLY A 39 23.10 -5.64 4.95
C GLY A 39 21.75 -5.10 4.45
N VAL A 40 20.68 -5.90 4.47
CA VAL A 40 19.32 -5.49 4.10
C VAL A 40 18.52 -5.17 5.36
N GLU A 41 17.81 -4.04 5.35
CA GLU A 41 16.87 -3.68 6.42
C GLU A 41 15.45 -4.10 6.04
N TYR A 42 14.79 -4.80 6.96
CA TYR A 42 13.42 -5.26 6.86
C TYR A 42 12.55 -4.52 7.88
N ARG A 43 11.32 -4.21 7.49
CA ARG A 43 10.31 -3.63 8.37
C ARG A 43 9.23 -4.64 8.66
N GLU A 44 8.92 -4.87 9.95
CA GLU A 44 7.82 -5.76 10.35
C GLU A 44 6.47 -5.20 9.86
N TRP A 45 5.69 -6.04 9.19
CA TRP A 45 4.35 -5.70 8.72
C TRP A 45 3.30 -6.33 9.64
N ASN A 46 2.73 -5.52 10.52
CA ASN A 46 1.82 -6.01 11.55
C ASN A 46 0.41 -6.29 10.99
N ALA A 47 0.04 -7.57 10.91
CA ALA A 47 -1.27 -8.02 10.45
C ALA A 47 -2.47 -7.57 11.32
N ARG A 48 -2.26 -7.13 12.56
CA ARG A 48 -3.34 -6.52 13.36
C ARG A 48 -3.67 -5.09 12.94
N ARG A 49 -2.77 -4.43 12.20
CA ARG A 49 -2.92 -3.05 11.72
C ARG A 49 -3.14 -2.93 10.22
N SER A 50 -2.95 -4.02 9.46
CA SER A 50 -3.08 -4.05 8.00
C SER A 50 -3.95 -5.22 7.58
N LYS A 51 -5.10 -4.90 6.95
CA LYS A 51 -5.99 -5.92 6.36
C LYS A 51 -5.28 -6.73 5.29
N LEU A 52 -4.43 -6.08 4.49
CA LEU A 52 -3.64 -6.74 3.45
C LEU A 52 -2.65 -7.77 4.03
N ALA A 53 -1.95 -7.42 5.12
CA ALA A 53 -1.08 -8.36 5.83
C ALA A 53 -1.88 -9.50 6.48
N ALA A 54 -3.05 -9.22 7.05
CA ALA A 54 -3.94 -10.24 7.58
C ALA A 54 -4.39 -11.23 6.50
N THR A 55 -4.69 -10.75 5.30
CA THR A 55 -5.03 -11.59 4.13
C THR A 55 -3.90 -12.53 3.74
N ILE A 56 -2.65 -12.05 3.75
CA ILE A 56 -1.46 -12.89 3.51
C ILE A 56 -1.36 -13.99 4.58
N LEU A 57 -1.50 -13.65 5.86
CA LEU A 57 -1.42 -14.63 6.95
C LEU A 57 -2.55 -15.66 6.92
N LYS A 58 -3.74 -15.26 6.48
CA LYS A 58 -4.91 -16.15 6.31
C LYS A 58 -4.80 -17.14 5.16
N GLY A 59 -3.72 -17.10 4.39
CA GLY A 59 -3.44 -18.10 3.36
C GLY A 59 -3.50 -17.60 1.93
N SER A 60 -3.72 -16.30 1.70
CA SER A 60 -3.66 -15.79 0.34
C SER A 60 -2.26 -16.02 -0.25
N SER A 61 -2.22 -16.64 -1.44
CA SER A 61 -1.00 -16.84 -2.21
C SER A 61 -0.57 -15.56 -2.94
N ASN A 62 -1.44 -14.55 -3.01
CA ASN A 62 -1.18 -13.35 -3.77
C ASN A 62 -1.93 -12.12 -3.24
N ILE A 63 -1.31 -10.95 -3.38
CA ILE A 63 -1.94 -9.63 -3.18
C ILE A 63 -1.92 -8.79 -4.46
N PHE A 64 -1.54 -9.40 -5.59
CA PHE A 64 -1.49 -8.82 -6.94
C PHE A 64 -0.63 -7.56 -7.14
N ILE A 65 0.00 -7.05 -6.07
CA ILE A 65 0.95 -5.95 -6.12
C ILE A 65 2.36 -6.54 -6.32
N ARG A 66 3.12 -5.97 -7.24
CA ARG A 66 4.46 -6.38 -7.67
C ARG A 66 5.41 -5.20 -7.72
N LYS A 67 6.70 -5.51 -7.75
CA LYS A 67 7.75 -4.53 -8.03
C LYS A 67 7.48 -3.89 -9.39
N GLY A 68 7.53 -2.56 -9.44
CA GLY A 68 7.27 -1.76 -10.65
C GLY A 68 5.80 -1.38 -10.87
N ASP A 69 4.85 -1.92 -10.09
CA ASP A 69 3.44 -1.59 -10.28
C ASP A 69 3.14 -0.14 -9.88
N VAL A 70 2.19 0.46 -10.61
CA VAL A 70 1.51 1.69 -10.20
C VAL A 70 0.22 1.31 -9.47
N VAL A 71 0.05 1.78 -8.23
CA VAL A 71 -1.08 1.42 -7.35
C VAL A 71 -1.89 2.65 -7.00
N LEU A 72 -3.22 2.59 -7.19
CA LEU A 72 -4.16 3.53 -6.57
C LEU A 72 -4.68 2.93 -5.26
N TYR A 73 -4.31 3.53 -4.13
CA TYR A 73 -4.74 3.13 -2.80
C TYR A 73 -5.84 4.09 -2.31
N LEU A 74 -7.06 3.58 -2.13
CA LEU A 74 -8.21 4.34 -1.61
C LEU A 74 -8.36 4.09 -0.10
N GLY A 75 -8.36 5.15 0.71
CA GLY A 75 -8.42 5.06 2.17
C GLY A 75 -7.04 4.82 2.80
N CYS A 76 -6.03 5.60 2.42
CA CYS A 76 -4.65 5.36 2.83
C CYS A 76 -4.39 5.52 4.34
N SER A 77 -5.28 6.20 5.07
CA SER A 77 -5.07 6.54 6.47
C SER A 77 -3.69 7.18 6.68
N THR A 78 -3.08 7.00 7.86
CA THR A 78 -1.78 7.59 8.24
C THR A 78 -0.58 6.88 7.57
N GLY A 79 -0.79 6.07 6.53
CA GLY A 79 0.29 5.49 5.73
C GLY A 79 0.89 4.18 6.25
N THR A 80 0.32 3.55 7.29
CA THR A 80 0.81 2.26 7.83
C THR A 80 0.94 1.21 6.71
N THR A 81 -0.17 0.84 6.06
CA THR A 81 -0.17 -0.15 4.98
C THR A 81 0.47 0.39 3.71
N VAL A 82 0.20 1.65 3.35
CA VAL A 82 0.76 2.28 2.14
C VAL A 82 2.28 2.26 2.12
N SER A 83 2.94 2.46 3.26
CA SER A 83 4.40 2.40 3.32
C SER A 83 4.95 1.00 2.98
N HIS A 84 4.24 -0.08 3.34
CA HIS A 84 4.61 -1.44 2.95
C HIS A 84 4.31 -1.71 1.46
N VAL A 85 3.21 -1.17 0.93
CA VAL A 85 2.94 -1.20 -0.52
C VAL A 85 4.06 -0.47 -1.28
N SER A 86 4.51 0.69 -0.80
CA SER A 86 5.66 1.45 -1.32
C SER A 86 6.96 0.65 -1.30
N ASP A 87 7.23 -0.11 -0.23
CA ASP A 87 8.37 -1.03 -0.16
C ASP A 87 8.28 -2.12 -1.25
N ILE A 88 7.10 -2.72 -1.45
CA ILE A 88 6.85 -3.82 -2.39
C ILE A 88 6.97 -3.37 -3.85
N VAL A 89 6.36 -2.24 -4.22
CA VAL A 89 6.44 -1.72 -5.59
C VAL A 89 7.85 -1.19 -5.91
N GLY A 90 8.59 -0.77 -4.89
CA GLY A 90 9.97 -0.33 -5.02
C GLY A 90 10.13 1.00 -5.76
N LYS A 91 11.38 1.33 -6.14
CA LYS A 91 11.74 2.60 -6.79
C LYS A 91 11.18 2.77 -8.20
N ASP A 92 10.92 1.65 -8.86
CA ASP A 92 10.43 1.62 -10.25
C ASP A 92 8.90 1.65 -10.32
N GLY A 93 8.21 1.47 -9.18
CA GLY A 93 6.76 1.55 -9.06
C GLY A 93 6.32 2.82 -8.34
N PHE A 94 5.00 3.00 -8.20
CA PHE A 94 4.43 4.23 -7.64
C PHE A 94 3.12 3.98 -6.92
N VAL A 95 2.82 4.76 -5.88
CA VAL A 95 1.56 4.65 -5.12
C VAL A 95 0.86 5.99 -5.03
N PHE A 96 -0.34 6.08 -5.60
CA PHE A 96 -1.27 7.18 -5.35
C PHE A 96 -2.07 6.87 -4.09
N ALA A 97 -1.84 7.61 -3.01
CA ALA A 97 -2.44 7.38 -1.70
C ALA A 97 -3.54 8.38 -1.43
N LEU A 98 -4.79 7.96 -1.58
CA LEU A 98 -5.97 8.81 -1.45
C LEU A 98 -6.63 8.66 -0.08
N ASP A 99 -6.92 9.79 0.56
CA ASP A 99 -7.82 9.87 1.71
C ASP A 99 -8.63 11.17 1.66
N PHE A 100 -9.81 11.17 2.26
CA PHE A 100 -10.67 12.35 2.31
C PHE A 100 -10.38 13.21 3.54
N ALA A 101 -9.77 12.64 4.59
CA ALA A 101 -9.59 13.30 5.87
C ALA A 101 -8.30 14.16 5.87
N PRO A 102 -8.40 15.51 5.96
CA PRO A 102 -7.22 16.38 5.92
C PRO A 102 -6.22 16.10 7.04
N ARG A 103 -6.69 15.75 8.24
CA ARG A 103 -5.83 15.41 9.38
C ARG A 103 -4.92 14.22 9.08
N VAL A 104 -5.50 13.18 8.49
CA VAL A 104 -4.79 11.97 8.11
C VAL A 104 -3.77 12.26 7.02
N MET A 105 -4.16 13.08 6.03
CA MET A 105 -3.29 13.46 4.93
C MET A 105 -2.06 14.27 5.39
N ARG A 106 -2.16 15.05 6.48
CA ARG A 106 -0.99 15.73 7.07
C ARG A 106 0.08 14.74 7.53
N GLU A 107 -0.32 13.68 8.22
CA GLU A 107 0.61 12.61 8.62
C GLU A 107 1.20 11.90 7.40
N MET A 108 0.37 11.64 6.38
CA MET A 108 0.80 11.00 5.15
C MET A 108 1.87 11.81 4.40
N VAL A 109 1.80 13.15 4.44
CA VAL A 109 2.81 14.02 3.81
C VAL A 109 4.20 13.76 4.38
N PHE A 110 4.36 13.62 5.70
CA PHE A 110 5.65 13.30 6.31
C PHE A 110 6.21 11.95 5.85
N VAL A 111 5.34 10.95 5.64
CA VAL A 111 5.74 9.66 5.07
C VAL A 111 6.27 9.83 3.63
N CYS A 112 5.66 10.73 2.85
CA CYS A 112 6.03 11.00 1.46
C CYS A 112 7.31 11.85 1.34
N GLU A 113 7.73 12.57 2.38
CA GLU A 113 9.02 13.28 2.40
C GLU A 113 10.18 12.31 2.19
N ASP A 114 10.08 11.12 2.79
CA ASP A 114 11.09 10.07 2.71
C ASP A 114 10.84 9.08 1.57
N ARG A 115 9.58 8.89 1.19
CA ARG A 115 9.16 7.91 0.19
C ARG A 115 8.69 8.61 -1.08
N LYS A 116 9.63 8.86 -1.97
CA LYS A 116 9.38 9.57 -3.25
C LYS A 116 8.50 8.80 -4.25
N ASN A 117 8.25 7.51 -4.00
CA ASN A 117 7.34 6.69 -4.81
C ASN A 117 5.90 6.72 -4.29
N ILE A 118 5.54 7.69 -3.44
CA ILE A 118 4.18 7.89 -2.97
C ILE A 118 3.74 9.32 -3.26
N ALA A 119 2.54 9.48 -3.84
CA ALA A 119 1.85 10.76 -3.95
C ALA A 119 0.62 10.79 -3.04
N PRO A 120 0.57 11.66 -2.02
CA PRO A 120 -0.62 11.85 -1.20
C PRO A 120 -1.67 12.66 -1.95
N ILE A 121 -2.92 12.18 -1.99
CA ILE A 121 -4.05 12.85 -2.65
C ILE A 121 -5.17 13.08 -1.64
N LEU A 122 -5.39 14.34 -1.28
CA LEU A 122 -6.60 14.73 -0.57
C LEU A 122 -7.78 14.76 -1.56
N GLY A 123 -8.73 13.85 -1.37
CA GLY A 123 -9.87 13.69 -2.27
C GLY A 123 -10.93 12.71 -1.76
N ASP A 124 -12.16 12.83 -2.26
CA ASP A 124 -13.25 11.92 -1.94
C ASP A 124 -13.33 10.80 -2.99
N ALA A 125 -13.09 9.56 -2.57
CA ALA A 125 -13.13 8.39 -3.44
C ALA A 125 -14.49 8.21 -4.15
N ASN A 126 -15.59 8.77 -3.61
CA ASN A 126 -16.91 8.76 -4.26
C ASN A 126 -16.97 9.62 -5.53
N LYS A 127 -16.03 10.56 -5.68
CA LYS A 127 -15.98 11.57 -6.74
C LYS A 127 -14.68 11.44 -7.54
N PRO A 128 -14.43 10.31 -8.22
CA PRO A 128 -13.15 10.07 -8.87
C PRO A 128 -12.78 11.06 -9.97
N SER A 129 -13.78 11.68 -10.60
CA SER A 129 -13.58 12.78 -11.55
C SER A 129 -12.74 13.94 -10.96
N SER A 130 -12.83 14.19 -9.65
CA SER A 130 -12.13 15.30 -8.97
C SER A 130 -10.61 15.14 -8.84
N TYR A 131 -10.05 13.97 -9.18
CA TYR A 131 -8.60 13.73 -9.13
C TYR A 131 -8.07 13.02 -10.38
N THR A 132 -8.82 13.04 -11.48
CA THR A 132 -8.39 12.49 -12.77
C THR A 132 -7.13 13.14 -13.30
N GLU A 133 -6.97 14.45 -13.13
CA GLU A 133 -5.76 15.18 -13.56
C GLU A 133 -4.50 14.83 -12.75
N ARG A 134 -4.67 14.20 -11.59
CA ARG A 134 -3.57 13.89 -10.64
C ARG A 134 -3.17 12.42 -10.65
N VAL A 135 -3.99 11.54 -11.21
CA VAL A 135 -3.82 10.09 -11.14
C VAL A 135 -3.75 9.53 -12.56
N SER A 136 -2.64 8.85 -12.86
CA SER A 136 -2.50 8.12 -14.12
C SER A 136 -3.30 6.82 -14.12
N MET A 137 -3.35 6.13 -15.26
CA MET A 137 -3.77 4.73 -15.27
C MET A 137 -2.85 3.88 -14.36
N VAL A 138 -3.45 2.93 -13.64
CA VAL A 138 -2.78 2.12 -12.61
C VAL A 138 -2.89 0.62 -12.90
N ASP A 139 -1.91 -0.14 -12.41
CA ASP A 139 -1.88 -1.60 -12.53
C ASP A 139 -2.74 -2.27 -11.46
N VAL A 140 -2.84 -1.65 -10.28
CA VAL A 140 -3.64 -2.14 -9.16
C VAL A 140 -4.48 -1.04 -8.54
N VAL A 141 -5.77 -1.30 -8.31
CA VAL A 141 -6.61 -0.50 -7.41
C VAL A 141 -6.83 -1.28 -6.13
N TYR A 142 -6.39 -0.73 -4.99
CA TYR A 142 -6.66 -1.28 -3.68
C TYR A 142 -7.55 -0.34 -2.87
N ALA A 143 -8.68 -0.84 -2.39
CA ALA A 143 -9.63 -0.10 -1.59
C ALA A 143 -9.73 -0.65 -0.17
N ASP A 144 -9.40 0.20 0.79
CA ASP A 144 -9.53 -0.04 2.23
C ASP A 144 -10.40 1.08 2.84
N ILE A 145 -11.66 1.14 2.42
CA ILE A 145 -12.61 2.20 2.76
C ILE A 145 -13.75 1.65 3.61
N ALA A 146 -14.12 2.36 4.68
CA ALA A 146 -15.23 1.98 5.54
C ALA A 146 -16.50 2.79 5.21
N GLN A 147 -17.10 2.54 4.04
CA GLN A 147 -18.35 3.21 3.60
C GLN A 147 -19.40 2.19 3.15
N ARG A 148 -20.69 2.50 3.36
CA ARG A 148 -21.81 1.58 3.01
C ARG A 148 -21.85 1.24 1.52
N ASN A 149 -21.52 2.20 0.66
CA ASN A 149 -21.47 2.07 -0.79
C ASN A 149 -20.05 1.79 -1.31
N GLN A 150 -19.20 1.11 -0.53
CA GLN A 150 -17.81 0.82 -0.89
C GLN A 150 -17.65 0.15 -2.27
N VAL A 151 -18.57 -0.73 -2.65
CA VAL A 151 -18.53 -1.43 -3.95
C VAL A 151 -18.70 -0.43 -5.09
N ASP A 152 -19.65 0.50 -4.99
CA ASP A 152 -19.87 1.52 -6.01
C ASP A 152 -18.69 2.48 -6.13
N ILE A 153 -18.12 2.90 -4.99
CA ILE A 153 -16.92 3.72 -4.94
C ILE A 153 -15.77 3.01 -5.66
N PHE A 154 -15.55 1.75 -5.32
CA PHE A 154 -14.51 0.92 -5.89
C PHE A 154 -14.66 0.76 -7.39
N LEU A 155 -15.86 0.39 -7.87
CA LEU A 155 -16.12 0.21 -9.30
C LEU A 155 -15.94 1.52 -10.10
N LYS A 156 -16.37 2.67 -9.56
CA LYS A 156 -16.13 3.97 -10.21
C LYS A 156 -14.64 4.26 -10.39
N ASN A 157 -13.82 3.95 -9.39
CA ASN A 157 -12.37 4.13 -9.47
C ASN A 157 -11.71 3.14 -10.42
N VAL A 158 -12.10 1.87 -10.36
CA VAL A 158 -11.63 0.83 -11.27
C VAL A 158 -11.91 1.21 -12.73
N ASN A 159 -13.14 1.65 -13.03
CA ASN A 159 -13.53 2.01 -14.39
C ASN A 159 -12.75 3.21 -14.96
N LEU A 160 -12.30 4.14 -14.11
CA LEU A 160 -11.59 5.34 -14.54
C LEU A 160 -10.08 5.17 -14.60
N PHE A 161 -9.49 4.36 -13.70
CA PHE A 161 -8.04 4.33 -13.51
C PHE A 161 -7.39 2.97 -13.79
N LEU A 162 -8.11 1.85 -13.70
CA LEU A 162 -7.48 0.54 -13.84
C LEU A 162 -7.15 0.23 -15.31
N LYS A 163 -5.90 -0.13 -15.58
CA LYS A 163 -5.49 -0.61 -16.91
C LYS A 163 -6.22 -1.91 -17.27
N LYS A 164 -6.41 -2.16 -18.57
CA LYS A 164 -6.92 -3.45 -19.04
C LYS A 164 -6.00 -4.58 -18.59
N GLY A 165 -6.56 -5.59 -17.92
CA GLY A 165 -5.80 -6.71 -17.34
C GLY A 165 -5.13 -6.41 -15.99
N GLY A 166 -5.35 -5.22 -15.43
CA GLY A 166 -4.94 -4.88 -14.07
C GLY A 166 -5.72 -5.64 -13.01
N TYR A 167 -5.27 -5.54 -11.76
CA TYR A 167 -5.86 -6.23 -10.63
C TYR A 167 -6.55 -5.26 -9.67
N CYS A 168 -7.52 -5.79 -8.92
CA CYS A 168 -8.27 -4.99 -7.99
C CYS A 168 -8.42 -5.73 -6.66
N LEU A 169 -8.29 -5.01 -5.57
CA LEU A 169 -8.42 -5.53 -4.21
C LEU A 169 -9.43 -4.66 -3.45
N LEU A 170 -10.41 -5.31 -2.83
CA LEU A 170 -11.40 -4.67 -1.95
C LEU A 170 -11.44 -5.46 -0.65
N THR A 171 -11.35 -4.75 0.49
CA THR A 171 -11.34 -5.35 1.84
C THR A 171 -12.47 -4.87 2.71
#